data_AF-A0A427U1C1-F1
#
_entry.id   AF-A0A427U1C1-F1
#
_cell.length_a   1.000
_cell.length_b   1.000
_cell.length_c   1.000
_cell.angle_alpha   90.00
_cell.angle_beta   90.00
_cell.angle_gamma   90.00
#
_symmetry.space_group_name_H-M   'P 1'
#
loop_
_entity.id
_entity.type
_entity.pdbx_description
1 polymer ?
#
loop_
_entity_poly.entity_id
_entity_poly.type
_entity_poly.pdbx_seq_one_letter_code
_entity_poly.pdbx_strand_id
1 'polypeptide(L)'
;MEDLLIKFEDFIRRLMVGRKESKFDNLNKELIKRERSRDRLNEELIVSLKCLEKSLNKFFGTRGSNVVLDLTTGKKRRAPPIYIQPSMKSLDTFGQNKTIELYIWFKFRTVKHAELITVFYDEKRINFRLGSNETSDIQVFCPIVHGTVESSLGHHEKYS
;
A
#
# COMPACT_ATOMS: atom_id res chain seq x y z
N MET A 1 53.74 1.13 -13.32
CA MET A 1 52.30 1.46 -13.24
C MET A 1 51.46 0.29 -12.72
N GLU A 2 51.80 -0.96 -13.07
CA GLU A 2 51.10 -2.15 -12.57
C GLU A 2 51.14 -2.30 -11.03
N ASP A 3 52.27 -2.02 -10.38
CA ASP A 3 52.39 -2.08 -8.91
C ASP A 3 51.45 -1.13 -8.14
N LEU A 4 51.06 -0.02 -8.77
CA LEU A 4 50.17 0.98 -8.16
C LEU A 4 48.71 0.56 -8.29
N LEU A 5 48.35 -0.05 -9.43
CA LEU A 5 47.04 -0.67 -9.68
C LEU A 5 46.80 -1.86 -8.75
N ILE A 6 47.79 -2.73 -8.57
CA ILE A 6 47.71 -3.88 -7.66
C ILE A 6 47.51 -3.40 -6.22
N LYS A 7 48.26 -2.38 -5.76
CA LYS A 7 48.07 -1.82 -4.41
C LYS A 7 46.70 -1.14 -4.22
N PHE A 8 46.16 -0.54 -5.28
CA PHE A 8 44.86 0.12 -5.25
C PHE A 8 43.71 -0.90 -5.23
N GLU A 9 43.79 -1.95 -6.05
CA GLU A 9 42.85 -3.07 -6.01
C GLU A 9 42.90 -3.79 -4.67
N ASP A 10 44.08 -4.01 -4.10
CA ASP A 10 44.22 -4.69 -2.80
C ASP A 10 43.72 -3.80 -1.65
N PHE A 11 43.82 -2.47 -1.78
CA PHE A 11 43.21 -1.50 -0.86
C PHE A 11 41.68 -1.49 -0.95
N ILE A 12 41.11 -1.44 -2.16
CA ILE A 12 39.66 -1.54 -2.39
C ILE A 12 39.14 -2.90 -1.92
N ARG A 13 39.88 -3.98 -2.17
CA ARG A 13 39.51 -5.33 -1.72
C ARG A 13 39.54 -5.43 -0.20
N ARG A 14 40.47 -4.78 0.50
CA ARG A 14 40.47 -4.70 1.98
C ARG A 14 39.37 -3.78 2.55
N LEU A 15 38.91 -2.80 1.79
CA LEU A 15 37.75 -1.96 2.12
C LEU A 15 36.42 -2.68 1.90
N MET A 16 36.27 -3.38 0.77
CA MET A 16 35.05 -4.11 0.37
C MET A 16 34.93 -5.48 1.05
N VAL A 17 36.05 -6.17 1.30
CA VAL A 17 36.17 -7.30 2.23
C VAL A 17 36.43 -6.72 3.62
N GLY A 18 35.57 -5.80 4.05
CA GLY A 18 35.58 -5.32 5.42
C GLY A 18 35.42 -6.53 6.34
N ARG A 19 36.35 -6.69 7.29
CA ARG A 19 36.26 -7.71 8.36
C ARG A 19 34.81 -7.79 8.86
N LYS A 20 34.31 -9.00 9.15
CA LYS A 20 33.10 -9.20 9.97
C LYS A 20 33.14 -8.17 11.11
N GLU A 21 32.09 -7.38 11.28
CA GLU A 21 31.93 -6.30 12.28
C GLU A 21 32.63 -4.96 11.98
N SER A 22 33.18 -4.76 10.77
CA SER A 22 33.65 -3.43 10.34
C SER A 22 32.50 -2.41 10.23
N LYS A 23 32.82 -1.11 10.29
CA LYS A 23 31.83 -0.03 10.12
C LYS A 23 31.02 -0.18 8.82
N PHE A 24 31.65 -0.64 7.74
CA PHE A 24 30.98 -0.92 6.46
C PHE A 24 30.08 -2.17 6.51
N ASP A 25 30.52 -3.25 7.17
CA ASP A 25 29.70 -4.45 7.38
C ASP A 25 28.45 -4.13 8.22
N ASN A 26 28.60 -3.30 9.26
CA ASN A 26 27.47 -2.83 10.07
C ASN A 26 26.52 -1.93 9.27
N LEU A 27 27.06 -1.04 8.44
CA LEU A 27 26.26 -0.17 7.57
C LEU A 27 25.48 -1.00 6.52
N ASN A 28 26.11 -1.99 5.91
CA ASN A 28 25.44 -2.90 4.97
C ASN A 28 24.35 -3.73 5.67
N LYS A 29 24.61 -4.27 6.86
CA LYS A 29 23.59 -4.99 7.64
C LYS A 29 22.40 -4.10 7.99
N GLU A 30 22.65 -2.85 8.38
CA GLU A 30 21.58 -1.89 8.63
C GLU A 30 20.77 -1.57 7.38
N LEU A 31 21.43 -1.35 6.23
CA LEU A 31 20.77 -1.08 4.97
C LEU A 31 19.87 -2.25 4.54
N ILE A 32 20.40 -3.48 4.57
CA ILE A 32 19.63 -4.69 4.25
C ILE A 32 18.45 -4.85 5.23
N LYS A 33 18.64 -4.58 6.52
CA LYS A 33 17.57 -4.65 7.52
C LYS A 33 16.48 -3.62 7.26
N ARG A 34 16.85 -2.39 6.88
CA ARG A 34 15.90 -1.33 6.52
C ARG A 34 15.11 -1.68 5.26
N GLU A 35 15.77 -2.22 4.24
CA GLU A 35 15.14 -2.66 3.00
C GLU A 35 14.12 -3.78 3.25
N ARG A 36 14.52 -4.85 3.94
CA ARG A 36 13.61 -5.93 4.34
C ARG A 36 12.42 -5.43 5.15
N SER A 37 12.63 -4.45 6.03
CA SER A 37 11.55 -3.84 6.81
C SER A 37 10.59 -3.02 5.95
N ARG A 38 11.05 -2.40 4.86
CA ARG A 38 10.21 -1.67 3.91
C ARG A 38 9.36 -2.63 3.08
N ASP A 39 9.98 -3.68 2.55
CA ASP A 39 9.29 -4.70 1.75
C ASP A 39 8.22 -5.40 2.57
N ARG A 40 8.55 -5.80 3.80
CA ARG A 40 7.59 -6.38 4.73
C ARG A 40 6.39 -5.47 4.97
N LEU A 41 6.61 -4.17 5.14
CA LEU A 41 5.51 -3.23 5.36
C LEU A 41 4.64 -3.05 4.11
N ASN A 42 5.23 -3.11 2.91
CA ASN A 42 4.49 -3.13 1.65
C ASN A 42 3.63 -4.40 1.52
N GLU A 43 4.17 -5.55 1.87
CA GLU A 43 3.43 -6.82 1.88
C GLU A 43 2.27 -6.79 2.87
N GLU A 44 2.52 -6.30 4.09
CA GLU A 44 1.49 -6.13 5.12
C GLU A 44 0.38 -5.17 4.64
N LEU A 45 0.72 -4.08 3.96
CA LEU A 45 -0.26 -3.19 3.32
C LEU A 45 -1.09 -3.94 2.28
N ILE A 46 -0.47 -4.66 1.35
CA ILE A 46 -1.17 -5.39 0.29
C ILE A 46 -2.17 -6.39 0.88
N VAL A 47 -1.77 -7.11 1.93
CA VAL A 47 -2.66 -8.06 2.63
C VAL A 47 -3.83 -7.32 3.27
N SER A 48 -3.56 -6.25 4.01
CA SER A 48 -4.59 -5.43 4.65
C SER A 48 -5.58 -4.84 3.65
N LEU A 49 -5.11 -4.36 2.49
CA LEU A 49 -5.97 -3.83 1.42
C LEU A 49 -6.85 -4.92 0.80
N LYS A 50 -6.32 -6.11 0.55
CA LYS A 50 -7.13 -7.26 0.07
C LYS A 50 -8.21 -7.64 1.09
N CYS A 51 -7.86 -7.66 2.37
CA CYS A 51 -8.81 -7.93 3.45
C CYS A 51 -9.90 -6.86 3.53
N LEU A 52 -9.52 -5.59 3.42
CA LEU A 52 -10.45 -4.46 3.42
C LEU A 52 -11.38 -4.53 2.20
N GLU A 53 -10.84 -4.73 1.00
CA GLU A 53 -11.61 -4.85 -0.23
C GLU A 53 -12.64 -6.00 -0.14
N LYS A 54 -12.21 -7.17 0.36
CA LYS A 54 -13.12 -8.31 0.61
C LYS A 54 -14.21 -7.96 1.62
N SER A 55 -13.85 -7.28 2.71
CA SER A 55 -14.77 -6.93 3.79
C SER A 55 -15.79 -5.89 3.33
N LEU A 56 -15.39 -4.89 2.56
CA LEU A 56 -16.28 -3.92 1.94
C LEU A 56 -17.27 -4.59 0.99
N ASN A 57 -16.81 -5.46 0.08
CA ASN A 57 -17.75 -6.15 -0.81
C ASN A 57 -18.74 -7.04 -0.04
N LYS A 58 -18.29 -7.70 1.03
CA LYS A 58 -19.19 -8.46 1.91
C LYS A 58 -20.19 -7.54 2.62
N PHE A 59 -19.73 -6.41 3.14
CA PHE A 59 -20.54 -5.46 3.90
C PHE A 59 -21.63 -4.82 3.03
N PHE A 60 -21.29 -4.42 1.80
CA PHE A 60 -22.23 -3.86 0.83
C PHE A 60 -23.02 -4.92 0.04
N GLY A 61 -22.81 -6.22 0.30
CA GLY A 61 -23.54 -7.31 -0.36
C GLY A 61 -23.25 -7.44 -1.87
N THR A 62 -22.12 -6.95 -2.35
CA THR A 62 -21.79 -6.97 -3.78
C THR A 62 -21.25 -8.32 -4.23
N ARG A 63 -21.55 -8.69 -5.49
CA ARG A 63 -21.06 -9.93 -6.13
C ARG A 63 -20.57 -9.67 -7.55
N GLY A 64 -19.69 -10.53 -8.04
CA GLY A 64 -19.19 -10.50 -9.41
C GLY A 64 -17.86 -9.74 -9.57
N SER A 65 -17.55 -9.37 -10.80
CA SER A 65 -16.33 -8.64 -11.15
C SER A 65 -16.58 -7.70 -12.33
N ASN A 66 -15.85 -6.59 -12.34
CA ASN A 66 -15.85 -5.58 -13.37
C ASN A 66 -14.47 -5.51 -14.03
N VAL A 67 -14.43 -5.15 -15.32
CA VAL A 67 -13.20 -4.70 -15.95
C VAL A 67 -12.96 -3.25 -15.56
N VAL A 68 -11.77 -2.96 -15.05
CA VAL A 68 -11.33 -1.65 -14.56
C VAL A 68 -9.94 -1.33 -15.12
N LEU A 69 -9.62 -0.04 -15.25
CA LEU A 69 -8.27 0.41 -15.55
C LEU A 69 -7.47 0.42 -14.24
N ASP A 70 -6.26 -0.12 -14.26
CA ASP A 70 -5.30 0.03 -13.18
C ASP A 70 -4.55 1.35 -13.36
N LEU A 71 -4.70 2.28 -12.42
CA LEU A 71 -4.09 3.60 -12.50
C LEU A 71 -2.55 3.57 -12.40
N THR A 72 -1.96 2.50 -11.84
CA THR A 72 -0.50 2.39 -11.74
C THR A 72 0.15 1.88 -13.01
N THR A 73 -0.52 0.96 -13.71
CA THR A 73 0.05 0.27 -14.89
C THR A 73 -0.58 0.71 -16.21
N GLY A 74 -1.72 1.42 -16.17
CA GLY A 74 -2.51 1.77 -17.35
C GLY A 74 -3.17 0.57 -18.04
N LYS A 75 -3.09 -0.63 -17.46
CA LYS A 75 -3.64 -1.85 -18.05
C LYS A 75 -5.03 -2.16 -17.51
N LYS A 76 -5.86 -2.83 -18.32
CA LYS A 76 -7.16 -3.33 -17.87
C LYS A 76 -6.96 -4.57 -16.99
N ARG A 77 -7.68 -4.64 -15.87
CA ARG A 77 -7.75 -5.80 -14.98
C ARG A 77 -9.19 -6.10 -14.56
N ARG A 78 -9.43 -7.31 -14.04
CA ARG A 78 -10.68 -7.62 -13.34
C ARG A 78 -10.56 -7.25 -11.87
N ALA A 79 -11.61 -6.61 -11.34
CA ALA A 79 -11.71 -6.23 -9.94
C ALA A 79 -13.15 -6.46 -9.45
N PRO A 80 -13.38 -6.70 -8.16
CA PRO A 80 -14.74 -6.71 -7.60
C PRO A 80 -15.43 -5.34 -7.76
N PRO A 81 -16.76 -5.25 -7.54
CA PRO A 81 -17.50 -3.99 -7.67
C PRO A 81 -16.99 -2.86 -6.78
N ILE A 82 -16.53 -3.19 -5.56
CA ILE A 82 -15.83 -2.26 -4.69
C ILE A 82 -14.35 -2.64 -4.71
N TYR A 83 -13.47 -1.76 -5.14
CA TYR A 83 -12.05 -2.08 -5.27
C TYR A 83 -11.17 -0.89 -4.89
N ILE A 84 -9.95 -1.18 -4.43
CA ILE A 84 -9.02 -0.16 -3.96
C ILE A 84 -7.91 0.02 -5.00
N GLN A 85 -7.55 1.27 -5.28
CA GLN A 85 -6.40 1.61 -6.11
C GLN A 85 -5.65 2.80 -5.52
N PRO A 86 -4.33 2.90 -5.68
CA PRO A 86 -3.62 4.10 -5.27
C PRO A 86 -3.97 5.31 -6.15
N SER A 87 -3.85 6.51 -5.60
CA SER A 87 -4.22 7.75 -6.29
C SER A 87 -3.30 8.05 -7.48
N MET A 88 -1.99 7.99 -7.27
CA MET A 88 -0.94 8.17 -8.29
C MET A 88 0.37 7.44 -7.95
N LYS A 89 0.52 6.91 -6.72
CA LYS A 89 1.78 6.32 -6.22
C LYS A 89 1.75 4.80 -6.30
N SER A 90 2.88 4.14 -6.56
CA SER A 90 2.96 2.68 -6.38
C SER A 90 2.79 2.32 -4.91
N LEU A 91 2.14 1.18 -4.64
CA LEU A 91 2.05 0.60 -3.29
C LEU A 91 3.45 0.36 -2.69
N ASP A 92 4.46 0.11 -3.53
CA ASP A 92 5.84 -0.14 -3.10
C ASP A 92 6.49 1.06 -2.38
N THR A 93 5.92 2.26 -2.55
CA THR A 93 6.42 3.47 -1.88
C THR A 93 5.95 3.59 -0.43
N PHE A 94 4.99 2.78 0.02
CA PHE A 94 4.44 2.84 1.37
C PHE A 94 5.48 2.45 2.43
N GLY A 95 6.29 1.44 2.16
CA GLY A 95 7.35 0.97 3.05
C GLY A 95 8.32 2.08 3.43
N GLN A 96 8.57 3.02 2.51
CA GLN A 96 9.41 4.20 2.71
C GLN A 96 8.65 5.36 3.35
N ASN A 97 7.51 5.75 2.78
CA ASN A 97 6.79 6.96 3.18
C ASN A 97 5.96 6.77 4.45
N LYS A 98 5.66 5.52 4.81
CA LYS A 98 4.76 5.12 5.90
C LYS A 98 3.34 5.69 5.76
N THR A 99 3.02 6.25 4.61
CA THR A 99 1.73 6.84 4.27
C THR A 99 1.48 6.75 2.77
N ILE A 100 0.24 6.52 2.38
CA ILE A 100 -0.19 6.47 0.99
C ILE A 100 -1.67 6.86 0.88
N GLU A 101 -2.00 7.56 -0.20
CA GLU A 101 -3.36 7.90 -0.56
C GLU A 101 -3.92 6.89 -1.56
N LEU A 102 -5.12 6.40 -1.28
CA LEU A 102 -5.81 5.40 -2.08
C LEU A 102 -7.24 5.86 -2.35
N TYR A 103 -7.79 5.44 -3.47
CA TYR A 103 -9.22 5.53 -3.77
C TYR A 103 -9.90 4.20 -3.50
N ILE A 104 -10.99 4.23 -2.74
CA ILE A 104 -12.00 3.17 -2.75
C ILE A 104 -12.98 3.50 -3.87
N TRP A 105 -12.98 2.70 -4.92
CA TRP A 105 -13.90 2.83 -6.04
C TRP A 105 -15.13 1.94 -5.82
N PHE A 106 -16.30 2.53 -5.99
CA PHE A 106 -17.59 1.87 -5.96
C PHE A 106 -18.17 1.88 -7.37
N LYS A 107 -18.16 0.73 -8.03
CA LYS A 107 -18.71 0.55 -9.38
C LYS A 107 -19.93 -0.36 -9.30
N PHE A 108 -21.05 0.24 -8.89
CA PHE A 108 -22.36 -0.39 -8.94
C PHE A 108 -22.95 -0.30 -10.35
N ARG A 109 -24.07 -0.97 -10.60
CA ARG A 109 -24.74 -0.97 -11.92
C ARG A 109 -25.13 0.43 -12.37
N THR A 110 -25.69 1.20 -11.45
CA THR A 110 -26.30 2.51 -11.70
C THR A 110 -25.40 3.69 -11.29
N VAL A 111 -24.42 3.44 -10.41
CA VAL A 111 -23.62 4.50 -9.78
C VAL A 111 -22.14 4.16 -9.81
N LYS A 112 -21.33 5.16 -10.19
CA LYS A 112 -19.88 5.15 -9.99
C LYS A 112 -19.53 6.24 -9.00
N HIS A 113 -18.80 5.85 -7.96
CA HIS A 113 -18.37 6.74 -6.89
C HIS A 113 -16.95 6.39 -6.44
N ALA A 114 -16.22 7.35 -5.91
CA ALA A 114 -14.89 7.12 -5.37
C ALA A 114 -14.72 7.91 -4.07
N GLU A 115 -14.16 7.27 -3.06
CA GLU A 115 -13.76 7.90 -1.80
C GLU A 115 -12.25 7.88 -1.66
N LEU A 116 -11.65 9.04 -1.36
CA LEU A 116 -10.24 9.14 -1.05
C LEU A 116 -10.02 8.73 0.41
N ILE A 117 -9.13 7.78 0.62
CA ILE A 117 -8.66 7.37 1.95
C ILE A 117 -7.15 7.59 2.06
N THR A 118 -6.70 7.80 3.29
CA THR A 118 -5.27 7.78 3.62
C THR A 118 -4.99 6.53 4.43
N VAL A 119 -3.97 5.78 4.04
CA VAL A 119 -3.44 4.66 4.81
C VAL A 119 -2.08 5.04 5.33
N PHE A 120 -1.84 4.86 6.62
CA PHE A 120 -0.56 5.20 7.23
C PHE A 120 -0.17 4.21 8.33
N TYR A 121 1.11 4.18 8.67
CA TYR A 121 1.70 3.29 9.66
C TYR A 121 2.16 4.10 10.88
N ASP A 122 1.63 3.78 12.07
CA ASP A 122 1.90 4.49 13.33
C ASP A 122 3.05 3.87 14.16
N GLU A 123 3.94 3.14 13.49
CA GLU A 123 5.01 2.32 14.10
C GLU A 123 4.54 1.04 14.80
N LYS A 124 3.23 0.81 14.94
CA LYS A 124 2.66 -0.42 15.52
C LYS A 124 1.78 -1.17 14.54
N ARG A 125 0.97 -0.46 13.77
CA ARG A 125 -0.07 -1.01 12.90
C ARG A 125 -0.40 -0.08 11.74
N ILE A 126 -1.03 -0.66 10.73
CA ILE A 126 -1.57 0.07 9.59
C ILE A 126 -2.95 0.60 9.99
N ASN A 127 -3.16 1.90 9.82
CA ASN A 127 -4.42 2.59 10.09
C ASN A 127 -5.03 3.11 8.79
N PHE A 128 -6.35 3.07 8.72
CA PHE A 128 -7.15 3.61 7.63
C PHE A 128 -7.84 4.88 8.10
N ARG A 129 -7.72 5.95 7.32
CA ARG A 129 -8.36 7.23 7.59
C ARG A 129 -9.29 7.62 6.44
N LEU A 130 -10.49 8.03 6.79
CA LEU A 130 -11.48 8.64 5.90
C LEU A 130 -12.04 9.89 6.58
N GLY A 131 -11.72 11.07 6.04
CA GLY A 131 -12.01 12.34 6.70
C GLY A 131 -11.33 12.44 8.07
N SER A 132 -12.11 12.72 9.12
CA SER A 132 -11.64 12.76 10.52
C SER A 132 -11.66 11.40 11.22
N ASN A 133 -12.23 10.36 10.60
CA ASN A 133 -12.36 9.05 11.21
C ASN A 133 -11.15 8.18 10.88
N GLU A 134 -10.62 7.49 11.89
CA GLU A 134 -9.43 6.68 11.79
C GLU A 134 -9.57 5.40 12.59
N THR A 135 -9.15 4.27 12.02
CA THR A 135 -9.09 2.99 12.73
C THR A 135 -8.14 2.01 12.05
N SER A 136 -7.54 1.12 12.83
CA SER A 136 -6.84 -0.07 12.32
C SER A 136 -7.76 -1.26 12.10
N ASP A 137 -8.99 -1.22 12.63
CA ASP A 137 -9.95 -2.32 12.54
C ASP A 137 -10.82 -2.17 11.29
N ILE A 138 -10.65 -3.12 10.36
CA ILE A 138 -11.41 -3.19 9.11
C ILE A 138 -12.92 -3.30 9.37
N GLN A 139 -13.35 -4.02 10.41
CA GLN A 139 -14.78 -4.16 10.73
C GLN A 139 -15.40 -2.85 11.22
N VAL A 140 -14.63 -2.03 11.91
CA VAL A 140 -15.04 -0.67 12.31
C VAL A 140 -14.99 0.29 11.12
N PHE A 141 -14.03 0.10 10.21
CA PHE A 141 -13.86 0.96 9.04
C PHE A 141 -14.99 0.81 8.01
N CYS A 142 -15.52 -0.41 7.81
CA CYS A 142 -16.58 -0.65 6.81
C CYS A 142 -17.86 0.21 7.04
N PRO A 143 -18.42 0.30 8.27
CA PRO A 143 -19.53 1.21 8.57
C PRO A 143 -19.21 2.69 8.33
N ILE A 144 -17.99 3.15 8.61
CA ILE A 144 -17.56 4.54 8.38
C ILE A 144 -17.62 4.86 6.88
N VAL A 145 -17.07 3.95 6.06
CA VAL A 145 -17.12 4.08 4.60
C VAL A 145 -18.57 4.08 4.11
N HIS A 146 -19.41 3.18 4.63
CA HIS A 146 -20.83 3.12 4.26
C HIS A 146 -21.58 4.41 4.56
N GLY A 147 -21.46 4.94 5.79
CA GLY A 147 -22.11 6.20 6.15
C GLY A 147 -21.66 7.37 5.28
N THR A 148 -20.38 7.40 4.90
CA THR A 148 -19.84 8.42 3.99
C THR A 148 -20.44 8.29 2.59
N VAL A 149 -20.46 7.08 2.03
CA VAL A 149 -21.02 6.81 0.70
C VAL A 149 -22.52 7.10 0.65
N GLU A 150 -23.28 6.73 1.68
CA GLU A 150 -24.71 7.05 1.77
C GLU A 150 -24.96 8.56 1.83
N SER A 151 -24.14 9.30 2.57
CA SER A 151 -24.21 10.77 2.61
C SER A 151 -23.85 11.40 1.26
N SER A 152 -22.84 10.86 0.57
CA SER A 152 -22.36 11.39 -0.73
C SER A 152 -23.34 11.11 -1.87
N LEU A 153 -24.02 9.97 -1.86
CA LEU A 153 -24.95 9.56 -2.92
C LEU A 153 -26.40 10.04 -2.69
N GLY A 154 -26.73 10.52 -1.49
CA GLY A 154 -28.11 10.84 -1.11
C GLY A 154 -29.00 9.60 -0.98
N HIS A 155 -30.13 9.71 -0.29
CA HIS A 155 -31.04 8.59 0.02
C HIS A 155 -31.78 7.95 -1.20
N HIS A 156 -31.36 8.21 -2.44
CA HIS A 156 -32.08 7.75 -3.62
C HIS A 156 -31.60 6.37 -4.11
N GLU A 157 -32.48 5.38 -3.91
CA GLU A 157 -32.58 4.08 -4.59
C GLU A 157 -31.32 3.21 -4.58
N LYS A 158 -31.13 2.59 -3.43
CA LYS A 158 -30.10 1.60 -3.11
C LYS A 158 -30.13 0.38 -4.04
N TYR A 159 -29.13 0.32 -4.91
CA TYR A 159 -28.44 -0.91 -5.32
C TYR A 159 -29.26 -2.01 -6.04
N SER A 160 -30.09 -1.66 -7.03
CA SER A 160 -30.69 -2.63 -7.98
C SER A 160 -29.86 -2.80 -9.27
#